data_AF-A0A951C4I9-F1
#
_entry.id   AF-A0A951C4I9-F1
#
_cell.length_a   1.000
_cell.length_b   1.000
_cell.length_c   1.000
_cell.angle_alpha   90.00
_cell.angle_beta   90.00
_cell.angle_gamma   90.00
#
_symmetry.space_group_name_H-M   'P 1'
#
loop_
_entity.id
_entity.type
_entity.pdbx_description
1 polymer ?
#
loop_
_entity_poly.entity_id
_entity_poly.type
_entity_poly.pdbx_seq_one_letter_code
_entity_poly.pdbx_strand_id
1 'polypeptide(L)'
;GVDPSEATTLRLALVAALKSLPRRQRQAVVLRYLSGLPEQEVARTLGVSASTASTHVQRGLAALRAHLGEAFREEELVDGRI
;
A
#
# COMPACT_ATOMS: atom_id res chain seq x y z
N GLY A 1 -12.56 -13.90 -14.27
CA GLY A 1 -12.77 -12.53 -13.77
C GLY A 1 -12.86 -12.63 -12.26
N VAL A 2 -12.15 -11.76 -11.53
CA VAL A 2 -12.16 -11.77 -10.06
C VAL A 2 -13.60 -11.69 -9.57
N ASP A 3 -13.96 -12.53 -8.59
CA ASP A 3 -15.28 -12.50 -7.97
C ASP A 3 -15.52 -11.12 -7.32
N PRO A 4 -16.69 -10.47 -7.49
CA PRO A 4 -16.99 -9.19 -6.85
C PRO A 4 -16.80 -9.19 -5.32
N SER A 5 -17.00 -10.33 -4.67
CA SER A 5 -16.77 -10.51 -3.23
C SER A 5 -15.27 -10.48 -2.91
N GLU A 6 -14.45 -11.20 -3.68
CA GLU A 6 -13.00 -11.24 -3.57
C GLU A 6 -12.37 -9.86 -3.80
N ALA A 7 -12.86 -9.10 -4.79
CA ALA A 7 -12.43 -7.73 -5.05
C ALA A 7 -12.76 -6.78 -3.88
N THR A 8 -13.90 -6.99 -3.22
CA THR A 8 -14.31 -6.23 -2.03
C THR A 8 -13.39 -6.53 -0.85
N THR A 9 -13.12 -7.81 -0.59
CA THR A 9 -12.19 -8.24 0.46
C THR A 9 -10.81 -7.64 0.25
N LEU A 10 -10.27 -7.73 -0.98
CA LEU A 10 -8.97 -7.16 -1.32
C LEU A 10 -8.93 -5.64 -1.09
N ARG A 11 -10.01 -4.93 -1.45
CA ARG A 11 -10.09 -3.47 -1.23
C ARG A 11 -10.12 -3.12 0.25
N LEU A 12 -10.85 -3.87 1.08
CA LEU A 12 -10.88 -3.65 2.52
C LEU A 12 -9.51 -3.90 3.16
N ALA A 13 -8.84 -5.00 2.79
CA ALA A 13 -7.49 -5.32 3.23
C ALA A 13 -6.48 -4.22 2.84
N LEU A 14 -6.52 -3.73 1.59
CA LEU A 14 -5.67 -2.64 1.14
C LEU A 14 -5.92 -1.34 1.92
N VAL A 15 -7.18 -1.00 2.18
CA VAL A 15 -7.52 0.20 2.97
C VAL A 15 -6.99 0.08 4.40
N ALA A 16 -7.12 -1.08 5.03
CA ALA A 16 -6.58 -1.33 6.37
C ALA A 16 -5.04 -1.22 6.38
N ALA A 17 -4.36 -1.87 5.43
CA ALA A 17 -2.91 -1.82 5.31
C ALA A 17 -2.39 -0.39 5.01
N LEU A 18 -3.08 0.38 4.17
CA LEU A 18 -2.73 1.79 3.94
C LEU A 18 -2.88 2.60 5.22
N LYS A 19 -3.91 2.35 6.04
CA LYS A 19 -4.13 3.07 7.30
C LYS A 19 -3.04 2.81 8.33
N SER A 20 -2.39 1.63 8.33
CA SER A 20 -1.29 1.31 9.26
C SER A 20 0.01 2.08 8.95
N LEU A 21 0.18 2.57 7.72
CA LEU A 21 1.38 3.30 7.34
C LEU A 21 1.51 4.66 8.06
N PRO A 22 2.73 5.08 8.40
CA PRO A 22 3.02 6.46 8.78
C PRO A 22 2.47 7.44 7.74
N ARG A 23 1.88 8.56 8.22
CA ARG A 23 1.11 9.51 7.38
C ARG A 23 1.81 9.90 6.07
N ARG A 24 3.10 10.22 6.12
CA ARG A 24 3.87 10.65 4.94
C ARG A 24 4.10 9.53 3.93
N GLN A 25 4.32 8.30 4.39
CA GLN A 25 4.46 7.13 3.52
C GLN A 25 3.13 6.80 2.85
N ARG A 26 2.03 6.81 3.61
CA ARG A 26 0.66 6.64 3.08
C ARG A 26 0.37 7.63 1.97
N GLN A 27 0.58 8.93 2.23
CA GLN A 27 0.32 9.98 1.25
C GLN A 27 1.16 9.79 -0.02
N ALA A 28 2.46 9.50 0.12
CA ALA A 28 3.34 9.29 -1.02
C ALA A 28 2.90 8.10 -1.90
N VAL A 29 2.52 6.97 -1.28
CA VAL A 29 2.03 5.79 -1.99
C VAL A 29 0.70 6.06 -2.69
N VAL A 30 -0.26 6.70 -2.02
CA VAL A 30 -1.57 7.03 -2.59
C VAL A 30 -1.40 7.95 -3.80
N LEU A 31 -0.63 9.03 -3.66
CA LEU A 31 -0.40 9.97 -4.76
C LEU A 31 0.28 9.29 -5.96
N ARG A 32 1.30 8.45 -5.71
CA ARG A 32 2.02 7.78 -6.79
C ARG A 32 1.18 6.73 -7.52
N TYR A 33 0.49 5.86 -6.79
CA TYR A 33 -0.11 4.64 -7.36
C TYR A 33 -1.62 4.71 -7.54
N LEU A 34 -2.34 5.42 -6.67
CA LEU A 34 -3.79 5.56 -6.78
C LEU A 34 -4.20 6.82 -7.54
N SER A 35 -3.42 7.91 -7.40
CA SER A 35 -3.65 9.15 -8.15
C SER A 35 -2.80 9.27 -9.42
N GLY A 36 -1.89 8.31 -9.67
CA GLY A 36 -1.07 8.27 -10.89
C GLY A 36 -0.04 9.40 -11.02
N LEU A 37 0.28 10.12 -9.93
CA LEU A 37 1.21 11.24 -10.01
C LEU A 37 2.66 10.75 -10.18
N PRO A 38 3.46 11.37 -11.07
CA PRO A 38 4.88 11.07 -11.16
C PRO A 38 5.61 11.53 -9.88
N GLU A 39 6.77 10.95 -9.61
CA GLU A 39 7.49 11.11 -8.33
C GLU A 39 7.86 12.56 -8.02
N GLN A 40 8.16 13.33 -9.06
CA GLN A 40 8.41 14.77 -8.91
C GLN A 40 7.16 15.55 -8.49
N GLU A 41 5.98 15.19 -8.99
CA GLU A 41 4.71 15.81 -8.55
C GLU A 41 4.32 15.36 -7.14
N VAL A 42 4.62 14.12 -6.77
CA VAL A 42 4.47 13.65 -5.39
C VAL A 42 5.33 14.50 -4.45
N ALA A 43 6.60 14.73 -4.80
CA ALA A 43 7.52 15.55 -4.02
C ALA A 43 7.01 17.00 -3.86
N ARG A 44 6.58 17.63 -4.97
CA ARG A 44 5.96 18.97 -4.97
C ARG A 44 4.72 19.02 -4.08
N THR A 45 3.81 18.07 -4.24
CA THR A 45 2.54 17.99 -3.48
C THR A 45 2.78 17.84 -1.98
N LEU A 46 3.83 17.10 -1.59
CA LEU A 46 4.15 16.86 -0.18
C LEU A 46 5.04 17.95 0.45
N GLY A 47 5.61 18.85 -0.36
CA GLY A 47 6.55 19.88 0.09
C GLY A 47 7.89 19.30 0.54
N VAL A 48 8.41 18.27 -0.14
CA VAL A 48 9.67 17.58 0.20
C VAL A 48 10.56 17.40 -1.03
N SER A 49 11.81 16.99 -0.83
CA SER A 49 12.71 16.65 -1.94
C SER A 49 12.25 15.41 -2.71
N ALA A 50 12.65 15.27 -3.97
CA ALA A 50 12.37 14.06 -4.77
C ALA A 50 12.94 12.78 -4.11
N SER A 51 14.14 12.87 -3.53
CA SER A 51 14.77 11.75 -2.79
C SER A 51 13.95 11.36 -1.54
N THR A 52 13.45 12.34 -0.80
CA THR A 52 12.60 12.11 0.37
C THR A 52 11.26 11.48 -0.03
N ALA A 53 10.64 11.98 -1.11
CA ALA A 53 9.40 11.41 -1.64
C ALA A 53 9.62 9.95 -2.08
N SER A 54 10.71 9.67 -2.80
CA SER A 54 11.10 8.32 -3.20
C SER A 54 11.24 7.39 -2.01
N THR A 55 11.96 7.83 -0.98
CA THR A 55 12.14 7.08 0.27
C THR A 55 10.80 6.78 0.95
N HIS A 56 9.87 7.73 0.98
CA HIS A 56 8.54 7.51 1.53
C HIS A 56 7.73 6.50 0.72
N VAL A 57 7.78 6.56 -0.61
CA VAL A 57 7.13 5.57 -1.49
C VAL A 57 7.72 4.19 -1.24
N GLN A 58 9.04 4.03 -1.31
CA GLN A 58 9.71 2.75 -1.14
C GLN A 58 9.42 2.11 0.21
N ARG A 59 9.53 2.88 1.31
CA ARG A 59 9.23 2.39 2.67
C ARG A 59 7.75 2.04 2.83
N GLY A 60 6.85 2.86 2.27
CA GLY A 60 5.42 2.56 2.29
C GLY A 60 5.08 1.26 1.55
N LEU A 61 5.64 1.04 0.36
CA LEU A 61 5.45 -0.21 -0.38
C LEU A 61 6.05 -1.42 0.35
N ALA A 62 7.21 -1.28 0.97
CA ALA A 62 7.82 -2.35 1.75
C ALA A 62 6.91 -2.76 2.93
N ALA A 63 6.38 -1.79 3.67
CA ALA A 63 5.45 -2.04 4.78
C ALA A 63 4.13 -2.65 4.32
N LEU A 64 3.57 -2.20 3.18
CA LEU A 64 2.36 -2.81 2.61
C LEU A 64 2.60 -4.27 2.20
N ARG A 65 3.74 -4.58 1.60
CA ARG A 65 4.10 -5.97 1.25
C ARG A 65 4.24 -6.84 2.48
N ALA A 66 4.83 -6.33 3.57
CA ALA A 66 4.92 -7.05 4.82
C ALA A 66 3.53 -7.33 5.41
N HIS A 67 2.69 -6.30 5.56
CA HIS A 67 1.35 -6.45 6.13
C HIS A 67 0.43 -7.34 5.31
N LEU A 68 0.38 -7.14 3.99
CA LEU A 68 -0.48 -7.93 3.13
C LEU A 68 0.08 -9.34 2.94
N GLY A 69 1.40 -9.49 2.85
CA GLY A 69 2.05 -10.81 2.78
C GLY A 69 1.93 -11.61 4.08
N GLU A 70 1.74 -10.98 5.23
CA GLU A 70 1.35 -11.65 6.48
C GLU A 70 -0.13 -12.04 6.46
N ALA A 71 -1.02 -11.12 6.07
CA ALA A 71 -2.46 -11.39 6.01
C ALA A 71 -2.80 -12.57 5.07
N PHE A 72 -2.17 -12.64 3.89
CA PHE A 72 -2.37 -13.75 2.97
C PHE A 72 -1.71 -15.07 3.45
N ARG A 73 -0.69 -15.01 4.31
CA ARG A 73 -0.11 -16.20 4.94
C ARG A 73 -0.96 -16.74 6.09
N GLU A 74 -1.63 -15.87 6.86
CA GLU A 74 -2.55 -16.29 7.91
C GLU A 74 -3.81 -16.95 7.33
N GLU A 75 -4.35 -16.43 6.22
CA GLU A 75 -5.52 -17.00 5.54
C GLU A 75 -5.26 -18.44 5.06
N GLU A 76 -4.04 -18.72 4.58
CA GLU A 76 -3.61 -20.06 4.15
C GLU A 76 -3.44 -21.04 5.33
N LEU A 77 -3.08 -20.54 6.52
CA LEU A 77 -2.93 -21.34 7.74
C LEU A 77 -4.27 -21.65 8.42
N VAL A 78 -5.23 -20.74 8.35
CA VAL A 78 -6.59 -20.93 8.90
C VAL A 78 -7.39 -21.94 8.07
N ASP A 79 -7.13 -22.03 6.77
CA ASP A 79 -7.79 -22.98 5.85
C ASP A 79 -7.16 -24.39 5.81
N GLY A 80 -6.09 -24.64 6.56
CA GLY A 80 -5.59 -26.00 6.84
C GLY A 80 -5.24 -26.84 5.61
N ARG A 81 -4.70 -26.25 4.53
CA ARG A 81 -4.20 -27.00 3.36
C ARG A 81 -2.68 -27.03 3.36
N ILE A 82 -2.12 -28.07 3.99
CA ILE A 82 -0.80 -28.64 3.67
C ILE A 82 -1.02 -30.10 3.26
#